data_AF-A0A852ARD0-F1
#
_entry.id   AF-A0A852ARD0-F1
#
_cell.length_a   1.000
_cell.length_b   1.000
_cell.length_c   1.000
_cell.angle_alpha   90.00
_cell.angle_beta   90.00
_cell.angle_gamma   90.00
#
_symmetry.space_group_name_H-M   'P 1'
#
loop_
_entity.id
_entity.type
_entity.pdbx_description
1 polymer ?
#
loop_
_entity_poly.entity_id
_entity_poly.type
_entity_poly.pdbx_seq_one_letter_code
_entity_poly.pdbx_strand_id
1 'polypeptide(L)'
;IPMARLSKARPINPRQRGFICASGCAENLKLLQLVVKTAKREHKHLGVVFVDIAKAFDTVCHQHVLESLVQRGVDSHVVKLVREMQRDMKMYIS
;
A
#
# COMPACT_ATOMS: atom_id res chain seq x y z
N ILE A 1 -5.48 -3.95 -12.33
CA ILE A 1 -5.30 -3.52 -10.91
C ILE A 1 -3.94 -4.03 -10.43
N PRO A 2 -2.94 -3.16 -10.22
CA PRO A 2 -1.53 -3.52 -9.97
C PRO A 2 -1.31 -4.57 -8.86
N MET A 3 -2.08 -4.49 -7.77
CA MET A 3 -1.89 -5.40 -6.63
C MET A 3 -2.37 -6.83 -6.89
N ALA A 4 -3.20 -7.08 -7.90
CA ALA A 4 -3.72 -8.42 -8.20
C ALA A 4 -2.64 -9.38 -8.75
N ARG A 5 -1.57 -8.85 -9.35
CA ARG A 5 -0.41 -9.65 -9.76
C ARG A 5 0.54 -9.86 -8.57
N LEU A 6 0.74 -8.82 -7.77
CA LEU A 6 1.61 -8.87 -6.61
C LEU A 6 1.07 -9.80 -5.50
N SER A 7 -0.26 -9.91 -5.37
CA SER A 7 -0.92 -10.83 -4.43
C SER A 7 -0.67 -12.31 -4.77
N LYS A 8 -0.43 -12.63 -6.05
CA LYS A 8 -0.08 -14.00 -6.49
C LYS A 8 1.33 -14.39 -6.06
N ALA A 9 2.26 -13.43 -6.04
CA ALA A 9 3.63 -13.67 -5.59
C ALA A 9 3.71 -13.76 -4.06
N ARG A 10 3.03 -12.86 -3.35
CA ARG A 10 2.93 -12.88 -1.89
C ARG A 10 1.61 -12.32 -1.36
N PRO A 11 1.06 -12.90 -0.29
CA PRO A 11 -0.11 -12.35 0.39
C PRO A 11 0.08 -10.87 0.72
N ILE A 12 -0.94 -10.08 0.39
CA ILE A 12 -1.03 -8.69 0.84
C ILE A 12 -1.68 -8.72 2.22
N ASN A 13 -1.39 -7.73 3.06
CA ASN A 13 -2.10 -7.56 4.32
C ASN A 13 -3.62 -7.59 4.08
N PRO A 14 -4.39 -8.43 4.78
CA PRO A 14 -5.83 -8.57 4.57
C PRO A 14 -6.62 -7.27 4.82
N ARG A 15 -6.02 -6.30 5.53
CA ARG A 15 -6.59 -4.96 5.77
C ARG A 15 -6.24 -3.93 4.68
N GLN A 16 -5.42 -4.26 3.69
CA GLN A 16 -5.18 -3.38 2.54
C GLN A 16 -6.49 -3.24 1.75
N ARG A 17 -6.87 -2.00 1.46
CA ARG A 17 -8.04 -1.68 0.63
C ARG A 17 -7.69 -0.81 -0.57
N GLY A 18 -6.56 -0.09 -0.51
CA GLY A 18 -6.02 0.65 -1.65
C GLY A 18 -5.49 -0.27 -2.74
N PHE A 19 -5.73 0.09 -3.99
CA PHE A 19 -5.20 -0.56 -5.20
C PHE A 19 -5.51 -2.06 -5.34
N ILE A 20 -6.53 -2.59 -4.65
CA ILE A 20 -7.04 -3.96 -4.81
C ILE A 20 -8.46 -3.96 -5.37
N CYS A 21 -8.92 -5.09 -5.91
CA CYS A 21 -10.31 -5.27 -6.34
C CYS A 21 -11.20 -5.54 -5.12
N ALA A 22 -11.59 -4.49 -4.40
CA ALA A 22 -12.46 -4.56 -3.23
C ALA A 22 -13.39 -3.35 -3.18
N SER A 23 -14.26 -3.27 -2.16
CA SER A 23 -15.20 -2.15 -1.91
C SER A 23 -14.52 -0.80 -1.57
N GLY A 24 -13.22 -0.67 -1.82
CA GLY A 24 -12.41 0.51 -1.50
C GLY A 24 -12.36 0.79 0.00
N CYS A 25 -12.37 2.07 0.37
CA CYS A 25 -12.25 2.50 1.76
C CYS A 25 -13.54 2.32 2.60
N ALA A 26 -14.65 1.91 1.99
CA ALA A 26 -15.94 1.80 2.68
C ALA A 26 -15.90 0.77 3.83
N GLU A 27 -15.19 -0.35 3.64
CA GLU A 27 -14.99 -1.33 4.70
C GLU A 27 -14.19 -0.78 5.88
N ASN A 28 -13.11 -0.03 5.62
CA ASN A 28 -12.30 0.58 6.68
C ASN A 28 -13.12 1.61 7.46
N LEU A 29 -13.96 2.39 6.78
CA LEU A 29 -14.85 3.36 7.42
C LEU A 29 -15.89 2.67 8.31
N LYS A 30 -16.52 1.59 7.82
CA LYS A 30 -17.48 0.80 8.61
C LYS A 30 -16.81 0.19 9.86
N LEU A 31 -15.60 -0.35 9.72
CA LEU A 31 -14.84 -0.89 10.84
C LEU A 31 -14.51 0.18 11.88
N LEU A 32 -14.03 1.35 11.44
CA LEU A 32 -13.75 2.48 12.32
C LEU A 32 -15.01 2.93 13.07
N GLN A 33 -16.14 3.06 12.37
CA GLN A 33 -17.42 3.40 12.99
C GLN A 33 -17.84 2.38 14.05
N LEU A 34 -17.65 1.08 13.79
CA LEU A 34 -17.97 0.02 14.73
C LEU A 34 -17.09 0.09 16.00
N VAL A 35 -15.79 0.32 15.83
CA VAL A 35 -14.84 0.45 16.94
C VAL A 35 -15.19 1.67 17.80
N VAL A 36 -15.47 2.82 17.18
CA VAL A 36 -15.90 4.04 17.89
C VAL A 36 -17.21 3.83 18.64
N LYS A 37 -18.22 3.23 17.98
CA LYS A 37 -19.51 2.93 18.64
C LYS A 37 -19.36 1.99 19.83
N THR A 38 -18.48 0.99 19.71
CA THR A 38 -18.22 0.02 20.77
C THR A 38 -17.51 0.66 21.96
N ALA A 39 -16.47 1.45 21.73
CA ALA A 39 -15.80 2.19 22.79
C ALA A 39 -16.75 3.11 23.56
N LYS A 40 -17.66 3.81 22.85
CA LYS A 40 -18.72 4.63 23.46
C LYS A 40 -19.68 3.81 24.32
N ARG A 41 -20.17 2.68 23.81
CA ARG A 41 -21.10 1.79 24.53
C ARG A 41 -20.47 1.21 25.80
N GLU A 42 -19.18 0.90 25.77
CA GLU A 42 -18.47 0.26 26.87
C GLU A 42 -17.77 1.26 27.80
N HIS A 43 -17.96 2.57 27.60
CA HIS A 43 -17.29 3.63 28.35
C HIS A 43 -15.76 3.49 28.40
N LYS A 44 -15.16 3.01 27.31
CA LYS A 44 -13.69 2.83 27.18
C LYS A 44 -13.06 3.97 26.41
N HIS A 45 -11.82 4.31 26.77
CA HIS A 45 -11.00 5.23 25.99
C HIS A 45 -10.57 4.60 24.66
N LEU A 46 -10.59 5.39 23.58
CA LEU A 46 -10.15 5.00 22.25
C LEU A 46 -9.28 6.10 21.65
N GLY A 47 -8.03 5.75 21.31
CA GLY A 47 -7.15 6.58 20.50
C GLY A 47 -7.16 6.12 19.04
N VAL A 48 -7.26 7.06 18.10
CA VAL A 48 -7.16 6.80 16.66
C VAL A 48 -6.13 7.75 16.06
N VAL A 49 -5.17 7.21 15.33
CA VAL A 49 -4.13 7.98 14.64
C VAL A 49 -4.31 7.83 13.13
N PHE A 50 -4.41 8.95 12.42
CA PHE A 50 -4.40 9.00 10.96
C PHE A 50 -3.01 9.44 10.50
N VAL A 51 -2.34 8.59 9.71
CA VAL A 51 -1.01 8.86 9.16
C VAL A 51 -1.16 9.04 7.66
N ASP A 52 -0.59 10.12 7.13
CA ASP A 52 -0.50 10.39 5.71
C ASP A 52 0.96 10.64 5.31
N ILE A 53 1.36 10.14 4.14
CA ILE A 53 2.72 10.28 3.61
C ILE A 53 2.67 11.29 2.48
N ALA A 54 3.22 12.48 2.72
CA ALA A 54 3.28 13.52 1.70
C ALA A 54 4.06 13.04 0.46
N LYS A 55 3.45 13.23 -0.72
CA LYS A 55 4.04 12.88 -2.02
C LYS A 55 4.58 11.44 -2.07
N ALA A 56 3.83 10.47 -1.53
CA ALA A 56 4.31 9.08 -1.36
C ALA A 56 4.87 8.43 -2.64
N PHE A 57 4.43 8.84 -3.83
CA PHE A 57 4.98 8.33 -5.09
C PHE A 57 6.29 9.00 -5.50
N ASP A 58 6.51 10.24 -5.10
CA ASP A 58 7.71 11.01 -5.43
C ASP A 58 8.81 10.83 -4.38
N THR A 59 8.45 10.58 -3.12
CA THR A 59 9.39 10.58 -1.98
C THR A 59 9.94 9.19 -1.64
N VAL A 60 9.32 8.12 -2.13
CA VAL A 60 9.82 6.76 -1.90
C VAL A 60 11.06 6.51 -2.76
N CYS A 61 12.18 6.18 -2.10
CA CYS A 61 13.42 5.84 -2.79
C CYS A 61 13.22 4.62 -3.72
N HIS A 62 13.61 4.77 -4.99
CA HIS A 62 13.53 3.70 -5.99
C HIS A 62 14.25 2.42 -5.56
N GLN A 63 15.39 2.55 -4.87
CA GLN A 63 16.16 1.41 -4.37
C GLN A 63 15.33 0.57 -3.39
N HIS A 64 14.60 1.22 -2.47
CA HIS A 64 13.71 0.53 -1.54
C HIS A 64 12.58 -0.22 -2.25
N VAL A 65 12.05 0.33 -3.36
CA VAL A 65 11.03 -0.35 -4.18
C VAL A 65 11.61 -1.61 -4.80
N LEU A 66 12.80 -1.54 -5.40
CA LEU A 66 13.44 -2.69 -6.04
C LEU A 66 13.80 -3.78 -5.03
N GLU A 67 14.37 -3.39 -3.89
CA GLU A 67 14.67 -4.32 -2.78
C GLU A 67 13.41 -5.00 -2.26
N SER A 68 12.31 -4.25 -2.12
CA SER A 68 11.02 -4.80 -1.71
C SER A 68 10.50 -5.83 -2.72
N LEU A 69 10.69 -5.62 -4.03
CA LEU A 69 10.29 -6.60 -5.05
C LEU A 69 11.12 -7.88 -4.97
N VAL A 70 12.45 -7.75 -4.81
CA VAL A 70 13.36 -8.89 -4.65
C VAL A 70 13.02 -9.68 -3.39
N GLN A 71 12.86 -9.00 -2.26
CA GLN A 71 12.48 -9.63 -0.98
C GLN A 71 11.13 -10.34 -1.08
N ARG A 72 10.22 -9.86 -1.94
CA ARG A 72 8.92 -10.48 -2.19
C ARG A 72 8.98 -11.66 -3.18
N GLY A 73 10.15 -12.02 -3.71
CA GLY A 73 10.33 -13.13 -4.64
C GLY A 73 9.77 -12.84 -6.03
N VAL A 74 9.72 -11.56 -6.43
CA VAL A 74 9.31 -11.18 -7.78
C VAL A 74 10.41 -11.57 -8.77
N ASP A 75 10.02 -12.09 -9.93
CA ASP A 75 10.92 -12.53 -11.00
C ASP A 75 11.93 -11.45 -11.39
N SER A 76 13.19 -11.85 -11.63
CA SER A 76 14.30 -10.94 -11.89
C SER A 76 14.10 -10.10 -13.18
N HIS A 77 13.40 -10.63 -14.19
CA HIS A 77 13.08 -9.87 -15.40
C HIS A 77 12.06 -8.77 -15.10
N VAL A 78 11.09 -9.03 -14.22
CA VAL A 78 10.11 -8.03 -13.77
C VAL A 78 10.80 -6.95 -12.94
N VAL A 79 11.71 -7.33 -12.04
CA VAL A 79 12.51 -6.35 -11.27
C VAL A 79 13.35 -5.48 -12.20
N LYS A 80 13.98 -6.08 -13.22
CA LYS A 80 14.73 -5.34 -14.24
C LYS A 80 13.84 -4.36 -15.01
N LEU A 81 12.67 -4.80 -15.45
CA LEU A 81 11.70 -3.93 -16.13
C LEU A 81 11.29 -2.72 -15.27
N VAL A 82 10.96 -2.95 -14.00
CA VAL A 82 10.59 -1.86 -13.07
C VAL A 82 11.76 -0.88 -12.88
N ARG A 83 13.00 -1.37 -12.82
CA ARG A 83 14.19 -0.52 -12.73
C ARG A 83 14.33 0.40 -13.95
N GLU A 84 14.15 -0.13 -15.16
CA GLU A 84 14.22 0.69 -16.38
C GLU A 84 13.08 1.72 -16.41
N MET A 85 11.84 1.33 -16.05
CA MET A 85 10.72 2.28 -15.96
C MET A 85 10.99 3.45 -15.00
N GLN A 86 11.65 3.19 -13.87
CA GLN A 86 12.04 4.22 -12.91
C GLN A 86 13.15 5.13 -13.44
N ARG A 87 14.04 4.60 -14.30
CA ARG A 87 15.12 5.35 -14.94
C ARG A 87 14.57 6.35 -15.97
N ASP A 88 13.64 5.91 -16.80
CA ASP A 88 13.01 6.73 -17.84
C ASP A 88 12.24 7.90 -17.21
N MET A 89 11.54 7.65 -16.10
CA MET A 89 10.83 8.70 -15.36
C MET A 89 11.77 9.79 -14.82
N LYS A 90 12.99 9.44 -14.40
CA LYS A 90 13.99 10.45 -13.99
C LYS A 90 14.52 11.28 -15.15
N MET A 91 14.56 10.74 -16.37
CA MET A 91 14.99 11.48 -17.56
C MET A 91 13.98 12.53 -18.02
N TYR A 92 12.70 12.39 -17.67
CA TYR A 92 11.64 13.35 -18.04
C TYR A 92 11.45 14.51 -17.03
N ILE A 93 12.07 14.43 -15.85
CA ILE A 93 11.93 15.42 -14.76
C ILE A 93 13.25 16.18 -14.54
N SER A 94 14.22 16.04 -15.46
CA SER A 94 15.46 16.81 -15.54
C SER A 94 15.47 17.67 -16.80
#